data_AF-A0A1Y6GE64-F1
#
_entry.id   AF-A0A1Y6GE64-F1
#
_cell.length_a   1.000
_cell.length_b   1.000
_cell.length_c   1.000
_cell.angle_alpha   90.00
_cell.angle_beta   90.00
_cell.angle_gamma   90.00
#
_symmetry.space_group_name_H-M   'P 1'
#
loop_
_entity.id
_entity.type
_entity.pdbx_description
1 polymer ?
#
loop_
_entity_poly.entity_id
_entity_poly.type
_entity_poly.pdbx_seq_one_letter_code
_entity_poly.pdbx_strand_id
1 'polypeptide(L)'
;MTIVTLSPEEARAQIAQGARLIDIRDADEYAREHIPDAELVPLAALNNGAMLRTAADETVIFHCQAGSRTQNNAIRLLAAAAPAQVKLLAGGIQAWKAAGLPVKEDKTQPLPLMRQVQIAAGVLILLGVALGYGVSSGFFLLSAFVGAGLTFAGISGFCGMARLLAIMPWNRR
;
A
#
# COMPACT_ATOMS: atom_id res chain seq x y z
N MET A 1 -9.67 -13.81 22.30
CA MET A 1 -9.14 -12.49 22.70
C MET A 1 -9.77 -11.44 21.81
N THR A 2 -10.36 -10.39 22.38
CA THR A 2 -11.01 -9.33 21.62
C THR A 2 -9.97 -8.31 21.18
N ILE A 3 -9.89 -8.03 19.88
CA ILE A 3 -8.97 -7.03 19.34
C ILE A 3 -9.60 -5.66 19.52
N VAL A 4 -8.92 -4.78 20.25
CA VAL A 4 -9.37 -3.41 20.50
C VAL A 4 -8.92 -2.50 19.37
N THR A 5 -9.83 -1.66 18.89
CA THR A 5 -9.50 -0.61 17.91
C THR A 5 -9.32 0.72 18.65
N LEU A 6 -8.23 1.43 18.38
CA LEU A 6 -7.87 2.71 18.99
C LEU A 6 -8.07 3.86 18.00
N SER A 7 -8.48 5.01 18.49
CA SER A 7 -8.36 6.28 17.75
C SER A 7 -6.90 6.68 17.54
N PRO A 8 -6.59 7.58 16.59
CA PRO A 8 -5.23 8.07 16.39
C PRO A 8 -4.58 8.69 17.63
N GLU A 9 -5.34 9.42 18.44
CA GLU A 9 -4.82 10.05 19.65
C GLU A 9 -4.48 9.02 20.74
N GLU A 10 -5.34 8.01 20.93
CA GLU A 10 -5.09 6.90 21.86
C GLU A 10 -3.89 6.06 21.41
N ALA A 11 -3.78 5.79 20.11
CA ALA A 11 -2.64 5.08 19.54
C ALA A 11 -1.34 5.86 19.79
N ARG A 12 -1.33 7.18 19.55
CA ARG A 12 -0.18 8.04 19.84
C ARG A 12 0.21 8.00 21.31
N ALA A 13 -0.77 8.05 22.21
CA ALA A 13 -0.52 7.98 23.66
C ALA A 13 0.13 6.64 24.06
N GLN A 14 -0.33 5.53 23.48
CA GLN A 14 0.26 4.21 23.75
C GLN A 14 1.65 4.03 23.12
N ILE A 15 1.89 4.59 21.93
CA ILE A 15 3.23 4.61 21.31
C ILE A 15 4.21 5.35 22.23
N ALA A 16 3.80 6.49 22.79
CA ALA A 16 4.62 7.22 23.76
C ALA A 16 4.90 6.45 25.06
N GLN A 17 4.08 5.44 25.38
CA GLN A 17 4.27 4.53 26.51
C GLN A 17 5.08 3.26 26.15
N GLY A 18 5.55 3.14 24.90
CA GLY A 18 6.37 2.02 24.43
C GLY A 18 5.62 0.98 23.60
N ALA A 19 4.37 1.23 23.20
CA ALA A 19 3.70 0.36 22.24
C ALA A 19 4.39 0.42 20.87
N ARG A 20 4.54 -0.74 20.23
CA ARG A 20 5.11 -0.83 18.87
C ARG A 20 4.03 -0.58 17.83
N LEU A 21 4.33 0.25 16.85
CA LEU A 21 3.45 0.52 15.72
C LEU A 21 3.92 -0.25 14.49
N ILE A 22 3.06 -1.08 13.91
CA ILE A 22 3.38 -1.90 12.74
C ILE A 22 2.52 -1.46 11.55
N ASP A 23 3.18 -1.11 10.45
CA ASP A 23 2.55 -0.81 9.18
C ASP A 23 2.49 -2.08 8.32
N ILE A 24 1.27 -2.51 7.96
CA ILE A 24 1.04 -3.71 7.14
C ILE A 24 0.86 -3.40 5.65
N ARG A 25 1.07 -2.15 5.23
CA ARG A 25 1.05 -1.73 3.83
C ARG A 25 2.25 -2.27 3.06
N ASP A 26 2.24 -2.07 1.75
CA ASP A 26 3.35 -2.42 0.89
C ASP A 26 4.53 -1.43 1.05
N ALA A 27 5.73 -1.87 0.66
CA ALA A 27 6.96 -1.12 0.88
C ALA A 27 6.99 0.23 0.15
N ASP A 28 6.38 0.32 -1.04
CA ASP A 28 6.26 1.56 -1.80
C ASP A 28 5.32 2.57 -1.13
N GLU A 29 4.23 2.08 -0.51
CA GLU A 29 3.33 2.90 0.30
C GLU A 29 4.05 3.48 1.52
N TYR A 30 4.82 2.66 2.24
CA TYR A 30 5.58 3.07 3.43
C TYR A 30 6.74 4.02 3.09
N ALA A 31 7.52 3.70 2.06
CA ALA A 31 8.66 4.50 1.63
C ALA A 31 8.21 5.93 1.24
N ARG A 32 7.07 6.05 0.56
CA ARG A 32 6.47 7.34 0.21
C ARG A 32 5.99 8.11 1.41
N GLU A 33 5.27 7.44 2.31
CA GLU A 33 4.70 8.07 3.49
C GLU A 33 4.45 7.04 4.58
N HIS A 34 4.89 7.31 5.81
CA HIS A 34 4.60 6.48 6.98
C HIS A 34 4.46 7.29 8.26
N ILE A 35 3.84 6.69 9.28
CA ILE A 35 3.80 7.26 10.63
C ILE A 35 5.22 7.15 11.24
N PRO A 36 5.76 8.19 11.89
CA PRO A 36 7.04 8.10 12.57
C PRO A 36 7.08 6.91 13.52
N ASP A 37 8.22 6.22 13.56
CA ASP A 37 8.47 5.07 14.44
C ASP A 37 7.64 3.81 14.12
N ALA A 38 6.87 3.83 13.03
CA ALA A 38 6.22 2.63 12.51
C ALA A 38 7.25 1.67 11.90
N GLU A 39 7.16 0.39 12.25
CA GLU A 39 7.94 -0.71 11.64
C GLU A 39 7.14 -1.28 10.46
N LEU A 40 7.78 -1.40 9.29
CA LEU A 40 7.16 -1.97 8.10
C LEU A 40 7.17 -3.50 8.18
N VAL A 41 5.99 -4.12 8.24
CA VAL A 41 5.81 -5.57 8.11
C VAL A 41 4.65 -5.85 7.15
N PRO A 42 4.91 -5.94 5.84
CA PRO A 42 3.85 -6.04 4.84
C PRO A 42 2.94 -7.24 5.08
N LEU A 43 1.64 -7.08 4.82
CA LEU A 43 0.66 -8.15 5.00
C LEU A 43 1.03 -9.42 4.21
N ALA A 44 1.63 -9.27 3.03
CA ALA A 44 2.12 -10.40 2.24
C ALA A 44 3.18 -11.24 2.99
N ALA A 45 4.09 -10.60 3.73
CA ALA A 45 5.08 -11.29 4.55
C ALA A 45 4.40 -12.03 5.72
N LEU A 46 3.42 -11.40 6.37
CA LEU A 46 2.62 -12.03 7.42
C LEU A 46 1.84 -13.23 6.89
N ASN A 47 1.31 -13.17 5.66
CA ASN A 47 0.63 -14.29 5.01
C ASN A 47 1.59 -15.45 4.71
N ASN A 48 2.85 -15.13 4.38
CA ASN A 48 3.91 -16.11 4.14
C ASN A 48 4.51 -16.68 5.44
N GLY A 49 3.98 -16.31 6.60
CA GLY A 49 4.37 -16.89 7.90
C GLY A 49 5.39 -16.07 8.68
N ALA A 50 5.66 -14.83 8.29
CA ALA A 50 6.44 -13.91 9.12
C ALA A 50 5.75 -13.72 10.48
N MET A 51 6.55 -13.77 11.54
CA MET A 51 6.11 -13.57 12.93
C MET A 51 6.90 -12.40 13.52
N LEU A 52 6.22 -11.61 14.34
CA LEU A 52 6.86 -10.55 15.11
C LEU A 52 7.51 -11.19 16.35
N ARG A 53 8.73 -10.78 16.66
CA ARG A 53 9.36 -11.12 17.94
C ARG A 53 8.79 -10.17 19.00
N THR A 54 7.97 -10.70 19.89
CA THR A 54 7.25 -9.91 20.91
C THR A 54 7.26 -10.64 22.25
N ALA A 55 7.27 -9.90 23.35
CA ALA A 55 7.01 -10.41 24.70
C ALA A 55 5.53 -10.26 25.11
N ALA A 56 5.12 -10.93 26.19
CA ALA A 56 3.71 -10.97 26.62
C ALA A 56 3.21 -9.65 27.25
N ASP A 57 4.13 -8.83 27.75
CA ASP A 57 3.91 -7.51 28.32
C ASP A 57 3.94 -6.39 27.25
N GLU A 58 4.34 -6.72 26.01
CA GLU A 58 4.33 -5.76 24.89
C GLU A 58 2.90 -5.50 24.38
N THR A 59 2.70 -4.29 23.85
CA THR A 59 1.53 -3.92 23.05
C THR A 59 1.94 -3.63 21.62
N VAL A 60 1.26 -4.26 20.66
CA VAL A 60 1.47 -4.07 19.22
C VAL A 60 0.23 -3.46 18.61
N ILE A 61 0.40 -2.32 17.95
CA ILE A 61 -0.65 -1.60 17.24
C ILE A 61 -0.41 -1.78 15.75
N PHE A 62 -1.37 -2.38 15.03
CA PHE A 62 -1.30 -2.50 13.58
C PHE A 62 -2.10 -1.39 12.90
N HIS A 63 -1.58 -0.89 11.79
CA HIS A 63 -2.31 -0.01 10.91
C HIS A 63 -2.09 -0.35 9.44
N CYS A 64 -3.01 0.13 8.61
CA CYS A 64 -2.85 0.12 7.15
C CYS A 64 -3.22 1.50 6.59
N GLN A 65 -3.68 1.55 5.34
CA GLN A 65 -4.07 2.81 4.70
C GLN A 65 -5.34 3.41 5.34
N ALA A 66 -6.42 2.63 5.45
CA ALA A 66 -7.75 3.10 5.87
C ALA A 66 -8.43 2.19 6.94
N GLY A 67 -7.70 1.25 7.54
CA GLY A 67 -8.19 0.31 8.56
C GLY A 67 -8.85 -0.98 8.03
N SER A 68 -9.32 -1.02 6.78
CA SER A 68 -9.97 -2.22 6.22
C SER A 68 -9.04 -3.44 6.15
N ARG A 69 -7.78 -3.25 5.72
CA ARG A 69 -6.82 -4.36 5.61
C ARG A 69 -6.51 -4.99 6.98
N THR A 70 -6.40 -4.19 8.04
CA THR A 70 -6.13 -4.71 9.39
C THR A 70 -7.34 -5.42 9.97
N GLN A 71 -8.55 -4.86 9.80
CA GLN A 71 -9.80 -5.49 10.25
C GLN A 71 -10.04 -6.84 9.57
N ASN A 72 -9.87 -6.91 8.25
CA ASN A 72 -10.07 -8.15 7.49
C ASN A 72 -9.06 -9.25 7.83
N ASN A 73 -7.91 -8.91 8.44
CA ASN A 73 -6.84 -9.85 8.76
C ASN A 73 -6.60 -9.96 10.27
N ALA A 74 -7.53 -9.50 11.10
CA ALA A 74 -7.33 -9.33 12.54
C ALA A 74 -6.88 -10.62 13.26
N ILE A 75 -7.44 -11.77 12.89
CA ILE A 75 -7.05 -13.08 13.45
C ILE A 75 -5.59 -13.42 13.12
N ARG A 76 -5.15 -13.14 11.89
CA ARG A 76 -3.78 -13.39 11.45
C ARG A 76 -2.80 -12.47 12.15
N LEU A 77 -3.15 -11.20 12.32
CA LEU A 77 -2.34 -10.22 13.05
C LEU A 77 -2.19 -10.61 14.51
N LEU A 78 -3.26 -11.11 15.14
CA LEU A 78 -3.22 -11.64 16.51
C LEU A 78 -2.25 -12.81 16.63
N ALA A 79 -2.30 -13.76 15.70
CA ALA A 79 -1.38 -14.89 15.69
C ALA A 79 0.07 -14.45 15.43
N ALA A 80 0.28 -13.48 14.53
CA ALA A 80 1.62 -13.01 14.15
C ALA A 80 2.35 -12.25 15.25
N ALA A 81 1.62 -11.63 16.18
CA ALA A 81 2.17 -10.88 17.31
C ALA A 81 1.98 -11.58 18.66
N ALA A 82 1.56 -12.85 18.69
CA ALA A 82 1.46 -13.58 19.95
C ALA A 82 2.87 -13.75 20.57
N PRO A 83 3.06 -13.53 21.88
CA PRO A 83 2.04 -13.38 22.93
C PRO A 83 1.61 -11.94 23.28
N ALA A 84 2.02 -10.91 22.53
CA ALA A 84 1.71 -9.51 22.85
C ALA A 84 0.22 -9.16 22.76
N GLN A 85 -0.15 -8.06 23.41
CA GLN A 85 -1.48 -7.47 23.27
C GLN A 85 -1.62 -6.76 21.92
N VAL A 86 -2.55 -7.23 21.09
CA VAL A 86 -2.79 -6.68 19.75
C VAL A 86 -3.93 -5.67 19.73
N LYS A 87 -3.67 -4.51 19.12
CA LYS A 87 -4.64 -3.43 18.90
C LYS A 87 -4.56 -2.95 17.45
N LEU A 88 -5.63 -2.33 16.96
CA LEU A 88 -5.71 -1.80 15.59
C LEU A 88 -5.90 -0.28 15.61
N LEU A 89 -5.25 0.44 14.71
CA LEU A 89 -5.52 1.86 14.50
C LEU A 89 -6.78 2.05 13.64
N ALA A 90 -7.80 2.71 14.20
CA ALA A 90 -9.02 3.09 13.50
C ALA A 90 -8.68 4.00 12.31
N GLY A 91 -9.21 3.66 11.12
CA GLY A 91 -9.04 4.47 9.92
C GLY A 91 -7.61 4.56 9.37
N GLY A 92 -6.66 3.80 9.93
CA GLY A 92 -5.28 3.73 9.44
C GLY A 92 -4.54 5.06 9.42
N ILE A 93 -3.54 5.17 8.54
CA ILE A 93 -2.73 6.39 8.38
C ILE A 93 -3.57 7.57 7.86
N GLN A 94 -4.66 7.32 7.13
CA GLN A 94 -5.56 8.40 6.68
C GLN A 94 -6.22 9.12 7.86
N ALA A 95 -6.73 8.37 8.84
CA ALA A 95 -7.29 8.98 10.06
C ALA A 95 -6.21 9.63 10.93
N TRP A 96 -5.00 9.05 10.99
CA TRP A 96 -3.85 9.66 11.64
C TRP A 96 -3.54 11.06 11.09
N LYS A 97 -3.49 11.19 9.76
CA LYS A 97 -3.30 12.48 9.09
C LYS A 97 -4.47 13.43 9.30
N ALA A 98 -5.70 12.93 9.24
CA ALA A 98 -6.90 13.74 9.47
C ALA A 98 -6.93 14.32 10.90
N ALA A 99 -6.34 13.62 11.87
CA ALA A 99 -6.15 14.09 13.24
C ALA A 99 -4.97 15.10 13.39
N GLY A 100 -4.32 15.50 12.30
CA GLY A 100 -3.21 16.47 12.33
C GLY A 100 -1.90 15.90 12.91
N LEU A 101 -1.79 14.58 13.04
CA LEU A 101 -0.61 13.93 13.59
C LEU A 101 0.52 13.81 12.54
N PRO A 102 1.79 13.83 12.98
CA PRO A 102 2.92 13.89 12.06
C PRO A 102 3.07 12.61 11.24
N VAL A 103 3.52 12.77 10.00
CA VAL A 103 3.91 11.71 9.06
C VAL A 103 5.26 12.03 8.44
N LYS A 104 6.06 11.01 8.14
CA LYS A 104 7.28 11.15 7.34
C LYS A 104 6.90 10.93 5.87
N GLU A 105 7.02 11.97 5.06
CA GLU A 105 6.81 11.90 3.62
C GLU A 105 8.15 11.99 2.88
N ASP A 106 8.39 11.08 1.93
CA ASP A 106 9.47 11.19 0.95
C ASP A 106 8.88 11.39 -0.45
N LYS A 107 8.91 12.66 -0.89
CA LYS A 107 8.40 13.07 -2.19
C LYS A 107 9.30 12.64 -3.35
N THR A 108 10.54 12.19 -3.06
CA THR A 108 11.47 11.72 -4.09
C THR A 108 11.16 10.30 -4.55
N GLN A 109 10.34 9.56 -3.79
CA GLN A 109 9.93 8.19 -4.13
C GLN A 109 9.12 8.14 -5.44
N PRO A 110 9.36 7.12 -6.30
CA PRO A 110 8.69 6.96 -7.59
C PRO A 110 7.20 6.74 -7.40
N LEU A 111 6.37 7.33 -8.28
CA LEU A 111 4.90 7.26 -8.21
C LEU A 111 4.41 5.82 -7.97
N PRO A 112 3.29 5.61 -7.23
CA PRO A 112 2.73 4.29 -7.04
C PRO A 112 2.60 3.57 -8.38
N LEU A 113 2.93 2.27 -8.40
CA LEU A 113 3.09 1.53 -9.64
C LEU A 113 1.84 1.57 -10.54
N MET A 114 0.65 1.50 -9.95
CA MET A 114 -0.61 1.63 -10.68
C MET A 114 -0.79 3.01 -11.33
N ARG A 115 -0.31 4.07 -10.69
CA ARG A 115 -0.33 5.42 -11.25
C ARG A 115 0.65 5.56 -12.41
N GLN A 116 1.81 4.89 -12.36
CA GLN A 116 2.72 4.80 -13.50
C GLN A 116 2.06 4.06 -14.69
N VAL A 117 1.36 2.94 -14.43
CA VAL A 117 0.62 2.20 -15.46
C VAL A 117 -0.44 3.08 -16.13
N GLN A 118 -1.24 3.80 -15.34
CA GLN A 118 -2.29 4.68 -15.86
C GLN A 118 -1.72 5.80 -16.73
N ILE A 119 -0.64 6.45 -16.30
CA ILE A 119 0.02 7.50 -17.08
C ILE A 119 0.56 6.92 -18.39
N ALA A 120 1.30 5.80 -18.33
CA ALA A 120 1.88 5.18 -19.52
C ALA A 120 0.80 4.74 -20.53
N ALA A 121 -0.24 4.04 -20.06
CA ALA A 121 -1.34 3.59 -20.91
C ALA A 121 -2.09 4.78 -21.52
N GLY A 122 -2.40 5.80 -20.72
CA GLY A 122 -3.07 7.01 -21.18
C GLY A 122 -2.26 7.76 -22.25
N VAL A 123 -0.95 7.94 -22.03
CA VAL A 123 -0.06 8.58 -23.01
C VAL A 123 -0.01 7.78 -24.31
N LEU A 124 0.13 6.46 -24.26
CA LEU A 124 0.14 5.61 -25.46
C LEU A 124 -1.18 5.68 -26.24
N ILE A 125 -2.32 5.68 -25.54
CA ILE A 125 -3.64 5.81 -26.19
C ILE A 125 -3.77 7.17 -26.87
N LEU A 126 -3.42 8.27 -26.19
CA LEU A 126 -3.49 9.62 -26.74
C LEU A 126 -2.56 9.80 -27.95
N LEU A 127 -1.34 9.26 -27.88
CA LEU A 127 -0.41 9.26 -29.01
C LEU A 127 -0.94 8.44 -30.18
N GLY A 128 -1.48 7.24 -29.94
CA GLY A 128 -2.06 6.41 -30.99
C GLY A 128 -3.23 7.10 -31.71
N VAL A 129 -4.09 7.81 -30.96
CA VAL A 129 -5.19 8.60 -31.54
C VAL A 129 -4.66 9.80 -32.34
N ALA A 130 -3.73 10.57 -31.79
CA ALA A 130 -3.17 11.74 -32.46
C ALA A 130 -2.45 11.36 -33.77
N LEU A 131 -1.63 10.30 -33.75
CA LEU A 131 -0.96 9.77 -34.94
C LEU A 131 -1.93 9.09 -35.91
N GLY A 132 -3.03 8.53 -35.40
CA GLY A 132 -4.13 7.96 -36.18
C GLY A 132 -4.75 8.98 -37.12
N TYR A 133 -5.00 10.19 -36.61
CA TYR A 133 -5.52 11.30 -37.40
C TYR A 133 -4.44 12.04 -38.20
N GLY A 134 -3.21 12.16 -37.67
CA GLY A 134 -2.17 13.01 -38.25
C GLY A 134 -1.23 12.33 -39.25
N VAL A 135 -1.04 11.01 -39.17
CA VAL A 135 -0.02 10.28 -39.94
C VAL A 135 -0.61 9.12 -40.72
N SER A 136 -1.30 8.20 -40.05
CA SER A 136 -1.91 7.03 -40.68
C SER A 136 -2.96 6.43 -39.76
N SER A 137 -4.11 6.03 -40.31
CA SER A 137 -5.17 5.36 -39.57
C SER A 137 -4.71 4.05 -38.89
N GLY A 138 -3.60 3.46 -39.34
CA GLY A 138 -3.00 2.29 -38.69
C GLY A 138 -2.62 2.52 -37.21
N PHE A 139 -2.32 3.76 -36.81
CA PHE A 139 -1.95 4.05 -35.41
C PHE A 139 -3.10 3.87 -34.41
N PHE A 140 -4.36 3.82 -34.85
CA PHE A 140 -5.48 3.45 -33.97
C PHE A 140 -5.34 2.04 -33.41
N LEU A 141 -4.59 1.15 -34.09
CA LEU A 141 -4.30 -0.19 -33.57
C LEU A 141 -3.48 -0.15 -32.27
N LEU A 142 -2.62 0.85 -32.09
CA LEU A 142 -1.89 1.03 -30.82
C LEU A 142 -2.87 1.30 -29.68
N SER A 143 -3.80 2.25 -29.87
CA SER A 143 -4.81 2.59 -28.87
C SER A 143 -5.74 1.41 -28.59
N ALA A 144 -6.14 0.67 -29.63
CA ALA A 144 -6.95 -0.54 -29.50
C ALA A 144 -6.23 -1.64 -28.71
N PHE A 145 -4.94 -1.86 -28.98
CA PHE A 145 -4.12 -2.82 -28.25
C PHE A 145 -3.99 -2.48 -26.77
N VAL A 146 -3.67 -1.22 -26.44
CA VAL A 146 -3.57 -0.79 -25.03
C VAL A 146 -4.92 -0.89 -24.33
N GLY A 147 -6.02 -0.47 -24.98
CA GLY A 147 -7.37 -0.59 -24.44
C GLY A 147 -7.77 -2.05 -24.16
N ALA A 148 -7.50 -2.96 -25.09
CA ALA A 148 -7.73 -4.40 -24.89
C ALA A 148 -6.92 -4.95 -23.71
N GLY A 149 -5.66 -4.53 -23.57
CA GLY A 149 -4.81 -4.89 -22.45
C GLY A 149 -5.34 -4.41 -21.09
N LEU A 150 -5.87 -3.17 -21.02
CA LEU A 150 -6.49 -2.63 -19.80
C LEU A 150 -7.76 -3.41 -19.42
N THR A 151 -8.62 -3.72 -20.40
CA THR A 151 -9.82 -4.53 -20.17
C THR A 151 -9.46 -5.92 -19.66
N PHE A 152 -8.48 -6.57 -20.31
CA PHE A 152 -7.97 -7.87 -19.87
C PHE A 152 -7.42 -7.82 -18.44
N ALA A 153 -6.63 -6.80 -18.11
CA ALA A 153 -6.08 -6.62 -16.76
C ALA A 153 -7.17 -6.41 -15.72
N GLY A 154 -8.22 -5.65 -16.03
CA GLY A 154 -9.37 -5.46 -15.14
C GLY A 154 -10.13 -6.75 -14.86
N ILE A 155 -10.28 -7.63 -15.87
CA ILE A 155 -11.00 -8.91 -15.73
C ILE A 155 -10.15 -9.97 -15.01
N SER A 156 -8.87 -10.07 -15.33
CA SER A 156 -7.99 -11.14 -14.85
C SER A 156 -7.20 -10.80 -13.59
N GLY A 157 -7.13 -9.52 -13.22
CA GLY A 157 -6.19 -9.02 -12.21
C GLY A 157 -4.72 -9.04 -12.65
N PHE A 158 -4.40 -9.51 -13.86
CA PHE A 158 -3.05 -9.56 -14.40
C PHE A 158 -2.75 -8.31 -15.23
N CYS A 159 -1.84 -7.46 -14.74
CA CYS A 159 -1.35 -6.31 -15.49
C CYS A 159 0.10 -6.53 -15.96
N GLY A 160 0.29 -6.78 -17.26
CA GLY A 160 1.62 -6.95 -17.85
C GLY A 160 2.50 -5.69 -17.72
N MET A 161 1.90 -4.51 -17.94
CA MET A 161 2.59 -3.21 -17.78
C MET A 161 3.09 -3.03 -16.34
N ALA A 162 2.27 -3.37 -15.34
CA ALA A 162 2.64 -3.28 -13.93
C ALA A 162 3.90 -4.11 -13.64
N ARG A 163 3.96 -5.36 -14.13
CA ARG A 163 5.14 -6.22 -13.96
C ARG A 163 6.39 -5.69 -14.65
N LEU A 164 6.24 -5.11 -15.84
CA LEU A 164 7.35 -4.46 -16.54
C LEU A 164 7.85 -3.22 -15.81
N LEU A 165 6.95 -2.42 -15.23
CA LEU A 165 7.35 -1.24 -14.45
C LEU A 165 7.99 -1.62 -13.11
N ALA A 166 7.54 -2.73 -12.49
CA ALA A 166 8.10 -3.23 -11.24
C ALA A 166 9.59 -3.59 -11.34
N ILE A 167 10.06 -3.98 -12.53
CA ILE A 167 11.47 -4.34 -12.74
C ILE A 167 12.36 -3.14 -13.05
N MET A 168 11.80 -1.94 -13.21
CA MET A 168 12.59 -0.76 -13.59
C MET A 168 13.49 -0.28 -12.45
N PRO A 169 14.66 0.31 -12.73
CA PRO A 169 15.68 0.63 -11.72
C PRO A 169 15.22 1.59 -10.61
N TRP A 170 14.27 2.48 -10.91
CA TRP A 170 13.70 3.40 -9.93
C TRP A 170 12.71 2.72 -8.98
N ASN A 171 12.10 1.60 -9.39
CA ASN A 171 11.07 0.88 -8.63
C ASN A 171 11.62 -0.34 -7.86
N ARG A 172 12.93 -0.60 -7.97
CA ARG A 172 13.66 -1.67 -7.28
C ARG A 172 14.45 -1.19 -6.06
N ARG A 173 14.23 0.06 -5.63
CA ARG A 173 14.93 0.67 -4.50
C ARG A 173 14.21 0.42 -3.19
#